data_AF-W4V5V6-F1
#
_entry.id   AF-W4V5V6-F1
#
_cell.length_a   1.000
_cell.length_b   1.000
_cell.length_c   1.000
_cell.angle_alpha   90.00
_cell.angle_beta   90.00
_cell.angle_gamma   90.00
#
_symmetry.space_group_name_H-M   'P 1'
#
loop_
_entity.id
_entity.type
_entity.pdbx_description
1 polymer ?
#
loop_
_entity_poly.entity_id
_entity_poly.type
_entity_poly.pdbx_seq_one_letter_code
_entity_poly.pdbx_strand_id
1 'polypeptide(L)'
;MKRCIFLLFILLSVAIGNVYADETGKNVLNFRKINKEHKTYFCAVGISANSLGDVAIGFSDDYINVYDKHGNFKYSFAFKVDGSYLFEFDNQNNIIIFTARDGMRYYFSADAKLIRTEKISDPVERERYYENHSNKRNLDVDGISYSMRQAFGI
;
A
#
# COMPACT_ATOMS: atom_id res chain seq x y z
N MET A 1 18.96 -0.91 -54.16
CA MET A 1 19.44 -1.90 -53.18
C MET A 1 19.04 -1.44 -51.78
N LYS A 2 18.39 -2.31 -51.00
CA LYS A 2 17.72 -2.01 -49.73
C LYS A 2 18.65 -2.23 -48.53
N ARG A 3 18.66 -1.25 -47.60
CA ARG A 3 18.75 -1.32 -46.10
C ARG A 3 20.05 -1.93 -45.52
N CYS A 4 20.55 -1.55 -44.34
CA CYS A 4 19.89 -1.43 -43.04
C CYS A 4 20.61 -0.45 -42.09
N ILE A 5 19.83 0.32 -41.35
CA ILE A 5 20.24 1.10 -40.18
C ILE A 5 20.25 0.15 -38.97
N PHE A 6 21.36 0.08 -38.23
CA PHE A 6 21.44 -0.64 -36.97
C PHE A 6 20.73 0.16 -35.87
N LEU A 7 19.63 -0.36 -35.34
CA LEU A 7 18.95 0.15 -34.15
C LEU A 7 19.35 -0.71 -32.96
N LEU A 8 20.12 -0.13 -32.05
CA LEU A 8 20.57 -0.73 -30.80
C LEU A 8 19.41 -0.69 -29.79
N PHE A 9 18.79 -1.84 -29.51
CA PHE A 9 17.78 -1.95 -28.45
C PHE A 9 18.48 -2.10 -27.10
N ILE A 10 18.35 -1.08 -26.25
CA ILE A 10 18.70 -1.15 -24.83
C ILE A 10 17.62 -1.99 -24.14
N LEU A 11 17.97 -3.20 -23.71
CA LEU A 11 17.12 -4.04 -22.86
C LEU A 11 17.12 -3.44 -21.45
N LEU A 12 16.09 -2.66 -21.12
CA LEU A 12 15.72 -2.41 -19.73
C LEU A 12 15.26 -3.76 -19.14
N SER A 13 16.03 -4.30 -18.19
CA SER A 13 15.62 -5.45 -17.39
C SER A 13 14.40 -5.06 -16.56
N VAL A 14 13.21 -5.42 -17.02
CA VAL A 14 12.00 -5.39 -16.19
C VAL A 14 12.19 -6.49 -15.15
N ALA A 15 12.26 -6.11 -13.87
CA ALA A 15 12.17 -7.07 -12.78
C ALA A 15 10.80 -7.75 -12.90
N ILE A 16 10.80 -9.01 -13.36
CA ILE A 16 9.57 -9.80 -13.48
C ILE A 16 9.21 -10.23 -12.06
N GLY A 17 8.38 -9.43 -11.39
CA GLY A 17 7.69 -9.84 -10.19
C GLY A 17 6.82 -11.06 -10.52
N ASN A 18 7.05 -12.17 -9.83
CA ASN A 18 6.19 -13.34 -9.98
C ASN A 18 4.84 -13.05 -9.29
N VAL A 19 3.77 -13.02 -10.07
CA VAL A 19 2.38 -12.88 -9.58
C VAL A 19 1.86 -14.27 -9.25
N TYR A 20 1.47 -14.50 -8.00
CA TYR A 20 0.85 -15.75 -7.57
C TYR A 20 -0.63 -15.51 -7.28
N ALA A 21 -1.50 -16.28 -7.93
CA ALA A 21 -2.88 -16.45 -7.51
C ALA A 21 -2.91 -17.54 -6.43
N ASP A 22 -3.16 -17.17 -5.17
CA ASP A 22 -3.41 -18.14 -4.11
C ASP A 22 -4.89 -18.52 -4.13
N GLU A 23 -5.20 -19.68 -4.70
CA GLU A 23 -6.56 -20.23 -4.82
C GLU A 23 -7.05 -20.89 -3.51
N THR A 24 -6.30 -20.83 -2.40
CA THR A 24 -6.65 -21.61 -1.20
C THR A 24 -7.74 -21.01 -0.31
N GLY A 25 -8.32 -19.85 -0.66
CA GLY A 25 -9.44 -19.27 0.10
C GLY A 25 -9.11 -18.93 1.57
N LYS A 26 -7.84 -19.01 1.98
CA LYS A 26 -7.38 -18.50 3.26
C LYS A 26 -7.40 -16.99 3.18
N ASN A 27 -8.09 -16.34 4.09
CA ASN A 27 -7.98 -14.90 4.29
C ASN A 27 -6.56 -14.63 4.84
N VAL A 28 -5.57 -14.50 3.93
CA VAL A 28 -4.12 -14.60 4.22
C VAL A 28 -3.66 -13.64 5.31
N LEU A 29 -4.31 -12.48 5.43
CA LEU A 29 -4.07 -11.50 6.50
C LEU A 29 -5.30 -11.25 7.39
N ASN A 30 -6.36 -12.06 7.28
CA ASN A 30 -7.67 -11.77 7.88
C ASN A 30 -8.17 -10.34 7.57
N PHE A 31 -7.89 -9.87 6.34
CA PHE A 31 -8.19 -8.53 5.87
C PHE A 31 -9.70 -8.37 5.74
N ARG A 32 -10.24 -7.33 6.38
CA ARG A 32 -11.69 -7.06 6.41
C ARG A 32 -11.97 -5.57 6.50
N LYS A 33 -13.09 -5.17 5.91
CA LYS A 33 -13.65 -3.82 6.02
C LYS A 33 -14.56 -3.72 7.24
N ILE A 34 -14.46 -2.61 7.96
CA ILE A 34 -15.23 -2.31 9.16
C ILE A 34 -15.88 -0.94 9.00
N ASN A 35 -17.19 -0.87 9.20
CA ASN A 35 -17.96 0.39 9.13
C ASN A 35 -17.96 1.12 10.48
N LYS A 36 -16.77 1.28 11.07
CA LYS A 36 -16.56 1.95 12.35
C LYS A 36 -15.13 2.44 12.42
N GLU A 37 -14.97 3.69 12.82
CA GLU A 37 -13.66 4.29 12.98
C GLU A 37 -12.86 3.56 14.06
N HIS A 38 -11.65 3.16 13.70
CA HIS A 38 -10.69 2.64 14.66
C HIS A 38 -10.07 3.79 15.44
N LYS A 39 -10.19 3.75 16.75
CA LYS A 39 -9.64 4.75 17.67
C LYS A 39 -8.58 4.07 18.50
N THR A 40 -7.37 4.60 18.45
CA THR A 40 -6.21 3.92 19.03
C THR A 40 -5.18 4.91 19.56
N TYR A 41 -4.38 4.45 20.53
CA TYR A 41 -3.18 5.13 21.01
C TYR A 41 -1.92 4.65 20.27
N PHE A 42 -2.05 3.66 19.39
CA PHE A 42 -0.94 3.17 18.59
C PHE A 42 -0.52 4.19 17.54
N CYS A 43 0.77 4.21 17.24
CA CYS A 43 1.37 5.18 16.33
C CYS A 43 0.87 4.97 14.91
N ALA A 44 0.61 6.07 14.21
CA ALA A 44 0.37 6.01 12.78
C ALA A 44 1.67 5.68 12.02
N VAL A 45 1.60 4.67 11.15
CA VAL A 45 2.73 4.16 10.35
C VAL A 45 2.90 4.90 9.02
N GLY A 46 1.84 5.56 8.55
CA GLY A 46 1.89 6.32 7.30
C GLY A 46 0.52 6.83 6.86
N ILE A 47 0.54 7.65 5.81
CA ILE A 47 -0.63 8.10 5.07
C ILE A 47 -0.50 7.75 3.59
N SER A 48 -1.65 7.51 2.94
CA SER A 48 -1.77 7.36 1.50
C SER A 48 -3.07 8.01 1.04
N ALA A 49 -3.12 8.51 -0.20
CA ALA A 49 -4.36 9.02 -0.77
C ALA A 49 -4.55 8.50 -2.20
N ASN A 50 -5.81 8.42 -2.61
CA ASN A 50 -6.20 7.90 -3.91
C ASN A 50 -6.72 9.00 -4.83
N SER A 51 -6.98 8.69 -6.10
CA SER A 51 -7.41 9.69 -7.10
C SER A 51 -8.84 10.21 -6.90
N LEU A 52 -9.59 9.65 -5.94
CA LEU A 52 -10.90 10.16 -5.53
C LEU A 52 -10.78 11.20 -4.41
N GLY A 53 -9.56 11.43 -3.90
CA GLY A 53 -9.27 12.28 -2.75
C GLY A 53 -9.53 11.61 -1.41
N ASP A 54 -9.77 10.29 -1.37
CA ASP A 54 -9.82 9.57 -0.10
C ASP A 54 -8.41 9.45 0.48
N VAL A 55 -8.31 9.63 1.79
CA VAL A 55 -7.05 9.53 2.55
C VAL A 55 -7.14 8.37 3.51
N ALA A 56 -6.13 7.50 3.45
CA ALA A 56 -5.93 6.39 4.36
C ALA A 56 -4.83 6.70 5.37
N ILE A 57 -5.07 6.38 6.64
CA ILE A 57 -4.12 6.49 7.75
C ILE A 57 -3.95 5.10 8.35
N GLY A 58 -2.74 4.55 8.31
CA GLY A 58 -2.42 3.24 8.89
C GLY A 58 -1.86 3.37 10.31
N PHE A 59 -2.13 2.38 11.15
CA PHE A 59 -1.71 2.31 12.56
C PHE A 59 -0.92 1.04 12.85
N SER A 60 0.02 1.11 13.80
CA SER A 60 0.89 -0.02 14.14
C SER A 60 0.19 -1.21 14.80
N ASP A 61 -1.13 -1.15 15.00
CA ASP A 61 -1.98 -2.23 15.52
C ASP A 61 -2.83 -2.91 14.42
N ASP A 62 -2.38 -2.84 13.17
CA ASP A 62 -2.95 -3.51 11.99
C ASP A 62 -4.34 -3.00 11.56
N TYR A 63 -4.52 -1.69 11.69
CA TYR A 63 -5.70 -0.97 11.20
C TYR A 63 -5.33 0.13 10.21
N ILE A 64 -6.23 0.39 9.26
CA ILE A 64 -6.17 1.55 8.39
C ILE A 64 -7.53 2.24 8.42
N ASN A 65 -7.58 3.52 8.79
CA ASN A 65 -8.80 4.33 8.64
C ASN A 65 -8.80 5.04 7.30
N VAL A 66 -9.95 5.12 6.65
CA VAL A 66 -10.15 5.87 5.41
C VAL A 66 -11.14 7.00 5.62
N TYR A 67 -10.75 8.19 5.20
CA TYR A 67 -11.51 9.42 5.25
C TYR A 67 -11.71 9.97 3.83
N ASP A 68 -12.78 10.72 3.60
CA ASP A 68 -12.92 11.50 2.38
C ASP A 68 -12.00 12.74 2.39
N LYS A 69 -11.95 13.45 1.26
CA LYS A 69 -11.16 14.69 1.11
C LYS A 69 -11.55 15.82 2.07
N HIS A 70 -12.72 15.73 2.70
CA HIS A 70 -13.21 16.70 3.68
C HIS A 70 -12.92 16.27 5.13
N GLY A 71 -12.27 15.11 5.32
CA GLY A 71 -11.94 14.56 6.63
C GLY A 71 -13.08 13.77 7.27
N ASN A 72 -14.17 13.46 6.55
CA ASN A 72 -15.23 12.62 7.09
C ASN A 72 -14.81 11.15 7.04
N PHE A 73 -15.02 10.44 8.15
CA PHE A 73 -14.75 9.01 8.22
C PHE A 73 -15.64 8.22 7.24
N LYS A 74 -15.04 7.29 6.48
CA LYS A 74 -15.76 6.39 5.57
C LYS A 74 -15.83 4.97 6.11
N TYR A 75 -14.68 4.37 6.38
CA TYR A 75 -14.55 2.99 6.85
C TYR A 75 -13.13 2.73 7.34
N SER A 76 -12.93 1.59 8.01
CA SER A 76 -11.61 1.10 8.39
C SER A 76 -11.34 -0.26 7.76
N PHE A 77 -10.08 -0.60 7.57
CA PHE A 77 -9.63 -1.96 7.37
C PHE A 77 -8.99 -2.48 8.65
N ALA A 78 -9.22 -3.75 8.95
CA ALA A 78 -8.51 -4.49 9.97
C ALA A 78 -7.90 -5.74 9.34
N PHE A 79 -6.70 -6.08 9.76
CA PHE A 79 -5.98 -7.24 9.29
C PHE A 79 -5.01 -7.72 10.38
N LYS A 80 -4.12 -8.64 10.03
CA LYS A 80 -3.10 -9.15 10.92
C LYS A 80 -1.84 -9.42 10.12
N VAL A 81 -0.73 -8.79 10.52
CA VAL A 81 0.59 -9.05 9.96
C VAL A 81 1.54 -9.54 11.03
N ASP A 82 2.47 -10.41 10.65
CA ASP A 82 3.56 -10.81 11.53
C ASP A 82 4.74 -9.84 11.35
N GLY A 83 4.69 -8.71 12.07
CA GLY A 83 5.74 -7.69 12.07
C GLY A 83 5.26 -6.32 11.57
N SER A 84 6.17 -5.50 11.06
CA SER A 84 5.81 -4.21 10.48
C SER A 84 5.22 -4.37 9.07
N TYR A 85 4.32 -3.45 8.73
CA TYR A 85 3.77 -3.32 7.39
C TYR A 85 3.90 -1.89 6.88
N LEU A 86 3.88 -1.78 5.55
CA LEU A 86 3.65 -0.54 4.82
C LEU A 86 2.35 -0.66 4.04
N PHE A 87 1.75 0.47 3.70
CA PHE A 87 0.55 0.46 2.86
C PHE A 87 0.52 1.65 1.91
N GLU A 88 -0.20 1.47 0.81
CA GLU A 88 -0.53 2.55 -0.12
C GLU A 88 -1.78 2.25 -0.93
N PHE A 89 -2.42 3.29 -1.45
CA PHE A 89 -3.34 3.16 -2.56
C PHE A 89 -2.56 3.00 -3.87
N ASP A 90 -3.00 2.05 -4.70
CA ASP A 90 -2.56 1.99 -6.10
C ASP A 90 -3.39 2.93 -6.99
N ASN A 91 -3.02 2.98 -8.28
CA ASN A 91 -3.70 3.80 -9.28
C ASN A 91 -5.13 3.34 -9.62
N GLN A 92 -5.55 2.15 -9.18
CA GLN A 92 -6.92 1.65 -9.28
C GLN A 92 -7.69 1.77 -7.96
N ASN A 93 -7.16 2.52 -6.99
CA ASN A 93 -7.74 2.73 -5.66
C ASN A 93 -7.83 1.45 -4.80
N ASN A 94 -7.00 0.43 -5.10
CA ASN A 94 -6.82 -0.73 -4.23
C ASN A 94 -5.84 -0.40 -3.11
N ILE A 95 -6.00 -1.04 -1.96
CA ILE A 95 -5.02 -0.99 -0.88
C ILE A 95 -3.97 -2.06 -1.11
N ILE A 96 -2.71 -1.66 -1.20
CA ILE A 96 -1.56 -2.55 -1.12
C ILE A 96 -1.11 -2.62 0.34
N ILE A 97 -0.98 -3.82 0.88
CA ILE A 97 -0.27 -4.08 2.13
C ILE A 97 1.05 -4.76 1.80
N PHE A 98 2.16 -4.15 2.18
CA PHE A 98 3.49 -4.75 2.10
C PHE A 98 3.94 -5.22 3.48
N THR A 99 4.28 -6.50 3.60
CA THR A 99 4.78 -7.11 4.83
C THR A 99 6.30 -7.19 4.80
N ALA A 100 6.96 -6.43 5.67
CA ALA A 100 8.41 -6.27 5.63
C ALA A 100 9.17 -7.58 5.90
N ARG A 101 8.58 -8.46 6.72
CA ARG A 101 9.21 -9.72 7.15
C ARG A 101 9.39 -10.73 6.02
N ASP A 102 8.38 -10.91 5.18
CA ASP A 102 8.37 -11.93 4.12
C ASP A 102 8.47 -11.34 2.70
N GLY A 103 8.43 -10.01 2.57
CA GLY A 103 8.55 -9.30 1.29
C GLY A 103 7.32 -9.43 0.39
N MET A 104 6.16 -9.75 0.96
CA MET A 104 4.92 -9.93 0.21
C MET A 104 4.16 -8.61 0.05
N ARG A 105 3.56 -8.42 -1.11
CA ARG A 105 2.56 -7.39 -1.39
C ARG A 105 1.21 -8.05 -1.61
N TYR A 106 0.21 -7.57 -0.90
CA TYR A 106 -1.17 -8.01 -1.00
C TYR A 106 -2.02 -6.87 -1.53
N TYR A 107 -2.74 -7.11 -2.63
CA TYR A 107 -3.58 -6.10 -3.27
C TYR A 107 -5.03 -6.39 -2.90
N PHE A 108 -5.67 -5.47 -2.18
CA PHE A 108 -7.06 -5.58 -1.76
C PHE A 108 -7.93 -4.51 -2.40
N SER A 109 -9.10 -4.89 -2.91
CA SER A 109 -10.09 -3.92 -3.34
C SER A 109 -10.63 -3.11 -2.17
N ALA A 110 -11.33 -2.01 -2.47
CA ALA A 110 -12.03 -1.19 -1.47
C ALA A 110 -13.11 -1.96 -0.66
N ASP A 111 -13.51 -3.15 -1.13
CA ASP A 111 -14.43 -4.06 -0.44
C ASP A 111 -13.71 -5.21 0.29
N ALA A 112 -12.40 -5.04 0.56
CA ALA A 112 -11.56 -6.00 1.26
C ALA A 112 -11.45 -7.37 0.56
N LYS A 113 -11.58 -7.43 -0.77
CA LYS A 113 -11.34 -8.65 -1.55
C LYS A 113 -9.89 -8.70 -2.00
N LEU A 114 -9.21 -9.81 -1.76
CA LEU A 114 -7.86 -10.05 -2.28
C LEU A 114 -7.92 -10.16 -3.81
N ILE A 115 -7.13 -9.35 -4.50
CA ILE A 115 -7.04 -9.29 -5.96
C ILE A 115 -5.86 -10.14 -6.44
N ARG A 116 -4.67 -9.92 -5.86
CA ARG A 116 -3.45 -10.66 -6.18
C ARG A 116 -2.42 -10.53 -5.06
N THR A 117 -1.41 -11.39 -5.13
CA THR A 117 -0.21 -11.30 -4.29
C THR A 117 1.05 -11.26 -5.15
N GLU A 118 2.08 -10.59 -4.65
CA GLU A 118 3.37 -10.47 -5.34
C GLU A 118 4.51 -10.49 -4.33
N LYS A 119 5.54 -11.31 -4.58
CA LYS A 119 6.70 -11.40 -3.70
C LYS A 119 7.90 -10.64 -4.27
N ILE A 120 8.41 -9.68 -3.51
CA ILE A 120 9.72 -9.08 -3.80
C ILE A 120 10.79 -10.01 -3.24
N SER A 121 11.35 -10.84 -4.11
CA SER A 121 12.29 -11.90 -3.71
C SER A 121 13.71 -11.39 -3.59
N ASP A 122 14.08 -10.36 -4.36
CA ASP A 122 15.40 -9.75 -4.30
C ASP A 122 15.53 -8.87 -3.05
N PRO A 123 16.52 -9.12 -2.16
CA PRO A 123 16.66 -8.36 -0.92
C PRO A 123 16.95 -6.87 -1.14
N VAL A 124 17.67 -6.50 -2.21
CA VAL A 124 18.03 -5.11 -2.50
C VAL A 124 16.80 -4.35 -3.00
N GLU A 125 16.01 -4.95 -3.89
CA GLU A 125 14.72 -4.43 -4.32
C GLU A 125 13.76 -4.27 -3.14
N ARG A 126 13.73 -5.25 -2.23
CA ARG A 126 12.88 -5.21 -1.04
C ARG A 126 13.27 -4.08 -0.10
N GLU A 127 14.56 -3.91 0.18
CA GLU A 127 15.07 -2.81 1.01
C GLU A 127 14.73 -1.46 0.37
N ARG A 128 15.01 -1.30 -0.93
CA ARG A 128 14.67 -0.10 -1.69
C ARG A 128 13.17 0.20 -1.66
N TYR A 129 12.33 -0.82 -1.78
CA TYR A 129 10.88 -0.66 -1.67
C TYR A 129 10.50 -0.15 -0.28
N TYR A 130 11.06 -0.75 0.79
CA TYR A 130 10.80 -0.32 2.16
C TYR A 130 11.21 1.14 2.38
N GLU A 131 12.43 1.52 1.99
CA GLU A 131 12.93 2.90 2.13
C GLU A 131 12.02 3.93 1.44
N ASN A 132 11.60 3.65 0.20
CA ASN A 132 10.78 4.56 -0.61
C ASN A 132 9.33 4.69 -0.12
N HIS A 133 8.83 3.71 0.63
CA HIS A 133 7.43 3.63 1.03
C HIS A 133 7.20 3.76 2.54
N SER A 134 8.26 3.70 3.34
CA SER A 134 8.17 3.82 4.79
C SER A 134 7.80 5.23 5.24
N ASN A 135 7.00 5.32 6.30
CA ASN A 135 6.77 6.54 7.06
C ASN A 135 6.32 7.75 6.24
N LYS A 136 5.57 7.56 5.14
CA LYS A 136 4.99 8.67 4.37
C LYS A 136 4.12 9.50 5.31
N ARG A 137 4.60 10.69 5.69
CA ARG A 137 3.90 11.64 6.58
C ARG A 137 3.37 12.85 5.83
N ASN A 138 3.85 13.09 4.62
CA ASN A 138 3.36 14.15 3.75
C ASN A 138 3.12 13.55 2.36
N LEU A 139 2.04 13.96 1.70
CA LEU A 139 1.76 13.59 0.31
C LEU A 139 0.98 14.70 -0.38
N ASP A 140 1.17 14.84 -1.68
CA ASP A 140 0.39 15.72 -2.54
C ASP A 140 -0.36 14.87 -3.55
N VAL A 141 -1.68 15.03 -3.61
CA VAL A 141 -2.53 14.35 -4.59
C VAL A 141 -3.47 15.39 -5.18
N ASP A 142 -3.40 15.54 -6.51
CA ASP A 142 -4.21 16.45 -7.30
C ASP A 142 -4.21 17.90 -6.77
N GLY A 143 -3.06 18.37 -6.29
CA GLY A 143 -2.87 19.73 -5.77
C GLY A 143 -3.38 19.92 -4.34
N ILE A 144 -3.79 18.84 -3.66
CA ILE A 144 -4.11 18.84 -2.24
C ILE A 144 -2.95 18.23 -1.47
N SER A 145 -2.32 19.06 -0.63
CA SER A 145 -1.25 18.64 0.26
C SER A 145 -1.80 18.13 1.60
N TYR A 146 -1.48 16.89 1.94
CA TYR A 146 -1.81 16.26 3.22
C TYR A 146 -0.56 16.13 4.08
N SER A 147 -0.69 16.42 5.37
CA SER A 147 0.39 16.30 6.35
C SER A 147 -0.13 15.63 7.62
N MET A 148 0.44 14.47 7.93
CA MET A 148 0.22 13.78 9.19
C MET A 148 1.12 14.42 10.26
N ARG A 149 0.51 15.28 11.07
CA ARG A 149 1.15 15.84 12.26
C ARG A 149 0.91 14.91 13.43
N GLN A 150 1.97 14.57 14.17
CA GLN A 150 1.81 13.95 15.47
C GLN A 150 1.15 14.98 16.39
N ALA A 151 -0.12 14.76 16.71
CA ALA A 151 -0.77 15.44 17.82
C ALA A 151 -0.29 14.76 19.10
N PHE A 152 0.89 15.13 19.58
CA PHE A 152 1.24 14.84 20.96
C PHE A 152 0.33 15.70 21.84
N GLY A 153 -0.60 15.06 22.53
CA GLY A 153 -1.13 15.60 23.77
C GLY A 153 -0.11 15.37 24.86
N ILE A 154 0.83 16.32 25.02
CA ILE A 154 1.49 16.63 26.29
C ILE A 154 1.46 18.14 26.43
#